data_AF-A0A449BEB6-F1
#
_entry.id   AF-A0A449BEB6-F1
#
_cell.length_a   1.000
_cell.length_b   1.000
_cell.length_c   1.000
_cell.angle_alpha   90.00
_cell.angle_beta   90.00
_cell.angle_gamma   90.00
#
_symmetry.space_group_name_H-M   'P 1'
#
loop_
_entity.id
_entity.type
_entity.pdbx_description
1 polymer ?
#
loop_
_entity_poly.entity_id
_entity_poly.type
_entity_poly.pdbx_seq_one_letter_code
_entity_poly.pdbx_strand_id
1 'polypeptide(L)'
;MTLGEKVTKLRKEKAMTQEQLAEILDVSRQSVSKWEQDIAYPETDKIIKIAKLFDVSLDYLLLDREIDEKPRKISFSKGFNYEYKSKKKILGMPLIHINIGFGKVAKGFISIGFISKGIISLGLISLGFLSMGLFSLGLISLAVFSLGIISLGAISFGVIAIGAIAIGVFSIGAVSVGYFSVGALAIGKYGAYGDTARALIAIGDTKSFGSMFSGNLESAKNNKELIINVLDNDTPKLLKLFKDWFLSITGLFRK
;
A
#
# COMPACT_ATOMS: atom_id res chain seq x y z
N MET A 1 6.92 37.21 -29.69
CA MET A 1 7.25 36.46 -30.90
C MET A 1 6.03 35.71 -31.39
N THR A 2 5.67 35.87 -32.66
CA THR A 2 4.56 35.14 -33.30
C THR A 2 4.93 33.67 -33.55
N LEU A 3 3.96 32.85 -33.99
CA LEU A 3 4.21 31.47 -34.40
C LEU A 3 5.23 31.40 -35.54
N GLY A 4 5.06 32.21 -36.59
CA GLY A 4 5.95 32.25 -37.76
C GLY A 4 7.38 32.63 -37.40
N GLU A 5 7.55 33.61 -36.50
CA GLU A 5 8.86 34.01 -35.98
C GLU A 5 9.54 32.87 -35.19
N LYS A 6 8.79 32.14 -34.36
CA LYS A 6 9.31 31.00 -33.59
C LYS A 6 9.72 29.84 -34.51
N VAL A 7 8.90 29.50 -35.50
CA VAL A 7 9.23 28.45 -36.49
C VAL A 7 10.48 28.83 -37.28
N THR A 8 10.58 30.08 -37.73
CA THR A 8 11.76 30.61 -38.43
C THR A 8 13.02 30.52 -37.57
N LYS A 9 12.93 30.89 -36.29
CA LYS A 9 14.04 30.82 -35.34
C LYS A 9 14.51 29.37 -35.14
N LEU A 10 13.59 28.46 -34.82
CA LEU A 10 13.89 27.04 -34.59
C LEU A 10 14.51 26.37 -35.83
N ARG A 11 13.99 26.68 -37.02
CA ARG A 11 14.54 26.18 -38.29
C ARG A 11 15.99 26.63 -38.50
N LYS A 12 16.28 27.91 -38.25
CA LYS A 12 17.63 28.47 -38.38
C LYS A 12 18.59 27.91 -37.33
N GLU A 13 18.14 27.70 -36.09
CA GLU A 13 18.94 27.06 -35.03
C GLU A 13 19.37 25.62 -35.39
N LYS A 14 18.55 24.92 -36.18
CA LYS A 14 18.87 23.59 -36.73
C LYS A 14 19.58 23.64 -38.10
N ALA A 15 19.93 24.82 -38.60
CA ALA A 15 20.56 25.03 -39.91
C ALA A 15 19.78 24.41 -41.09
N MET A 16 18.44 24.42 -41.02
CA MET A 16 17.57 23.83 -42.05
C MET A 16 17.07 24.86 -43.07
N THR A 17 16.86 24.46 -44.32
CA THR A 17 16.15 25.27 -45.32
C THR A 17 14.62 25.12 -45.22
N GLN A 18 13.86 26.01 -45.85
CA GLN A 18 12.39 25.91 -45.86
C GLN A 18 11.93 24.64 -46.60
N GLU A 19 12.65 24.24 -47.64
CA GLU A 19 12.42 23.01 -48.42
C GLU A 19 12.63 21.77 -47.55
N GLN A 20 13.72 21.73 -46.76
CA GLN A 20 14.00 20.60 -45.86
C GLN A 20 12.95 20.47 -44.75
N LEU A 21 12.49 21.59 -44.20
CA LEU A 21 11.41 21.58 -43.22
C LEU A 21 10.08 21.12 -43.85
N ALA A 22 9.81 21.55 -45.09
CA ALA A 22 8.62 21.16 -45.82
C ALA A 22 8.60 19.65 -46.13
N GLU A 23 9.75 19.09 -46.51
CA GLU A 23 9.92 17.66 -46.77
C GLU A 23 9.67 16.82 -45.51
N ILE A 24 10.25 17.21 -44.36
CA ILE A 24 10.06 16.50 -43.08
C ILE A 24 8.60 16.56 -42.60
N LEU A 25 7.93 17.69 -42.84
CA LEU A 25 6.54 17.88 -42.43
C LEU A 25 5.53 17.34 -43.44
N ASP A 26 5.99 16.85 -44.60
CA ASP A 26 5.16 16.39 -45.72
C ASP A 26 4.17 17.49 -46.16
N VAL A 27 4.70 18.63 -46.54
CA VAL A 27 3.98 19.81 -47.05
C VAL A 27 4.76 20.50 -48.17
N SER A 28 4.12 21.42 -48.88
CA SER A 28 4.82 22.24 -49.87
C SER A 28 5.73 23.29 -49.19
N ARG A 29 6.84 23.65 -49.84
CA ARG A 29 7.70 24.78 -49.43
C ARG A 29 6.90 26.07 -49.24
N GLN A 30 5.90 26.30 -50.10
CA GLN A 30 5.03 27.47 -50.04
C GLN A 30 4.22 27.51 -48.73
N SER A 31 3.80 26.36 -48.20
CA SER A 31 3.11 26.26 -46.92
C SER A 31 4.00 26.73 -45.77
N VAL A 32 5.24 26.25 -45.71
CA VAL A 32 6.23 26.67 -44.70
C VAL A 32 6.52 28.18 -44.81
N SER A 33 6.71 28.70 -46.02
CA SER A 33 6.92 30.14 -46.22
C SER A 33 5.74 30.99 -45.73
N LYS A 34 4.50 30.54 -45.93
CA LYS A 34 3.30 31.25 -45.44
C LYS A 34 3.18 31.20 -43.93
N TRP A 35 3.58 30.09 -43.30
CA TRP A 35 3.62 29.97 -41.84
C TRP A 35 4.67 30.88 -41.22
N GLU A 36 5.88 30.92 -41.79
CA GLU A 36 6.97 31.80 -41.32
C GLU A 36 6.65 33.30 -41.46
N GLN A 37 5.76 33.66 -42.38
CA GLN A 37 5.28 35.03 -42.61
C GLN A 37 3.97 35.34 -41.87
N ASP A 38 3.46 34.44 -41.03
CA ASP A 38 2.17 34.54 -40.34
C ASP A 38 0.96 34.79 -41.28
N ILE A 39 1.08 34.44 -42.56
CA ILE A 39 0.00 34.53 -43.57
C ILE A 39 -1.01 33.40 -43.40
N ALA A 40 -0.55 32.24 -42.93
CA ALA A 40 -1.39 31.08 -42.68
C ALA A 40 -0.93 30.35 -41.41
N TYR A 41 -1.85 29.63 -40.77
CA TYR A 41 -1.52 28.77 -39.64
C TYR A 41 -1.32 27.32 -40.11
N PRO A 42 -0.34 26.58 -39.57
CA PRO A 42 -0.23 25.16 -39.80
C PRO A 42 -1.42 24.42 -39.18
N GLU A 43 -1.81 23.29 -39.78
CA GLU A 43 -2.82 22.40 -39.22
C GLU A 43 -2.33 21.76 -37.91
N THR A 44 -3.26 21.29 -37.07
CA THR A 44 -2.96 20.73 -35.74
C THR A 44 -1.93 19.61 -35.79
N ASP A 45 -2.01 18.72 -36.79
CA ASP A 45 -1.05 17.63 -36.98
C ASP A 45 0.37 18.15 -37.30
N LYS A 46 0.47 19.20 -38.14
CA LYS A 46 1.74 19.84 -38.52
C LYS A 46 2.32 20.61 -37.34
N ILE A 47 1.51 21.30 -36.54
CA ILE A 47 1.96 21.97 -35.31
C ILE A 47 2.56 20.95 -34.33
N ILE A 48 1.90 19.80 -34.14
CA ILE A 48 2.43 18.72 -33.29
C ILE A 48 3.75 18.17 -33.85
N LYS A 49 3.85 18.00 -35.17
CA LYS A 49 5.10 17.55 -35.82
C LYS A 49 6.24 18.56 -35.66
N ILE A 50 5.95 19.86 -35.80
CA ILE A 50 6.91 20.95 -35.55
C ILE A 50 7.40 20.92 -34.10
N ALA A 51 6.48 20.81 -33.13
CA ALA A 51 6.81 20.72 -31.71
C ALA A 51 7.77 19.55 -31.41
N LYS A 52 7.49 18.37 -31.99
CA LYS A 52 8.34 17.19 -31.85
C LYS A 52 9.68 17.33 -32.56
N LEU A 53 9.70 17.88 -33.77
CA LEU A 53 10.91 18.06 -34.58
C LEU A 53 11.93 18.96 -33.88
N PHE A 54 11.44 20.02 -33.23
CA PHE A 54 12.29 21.01 -32.56
C PHE A 54 12.42 20.81 -31.04
N ASP A 55 11.84 19.75 -30.48
CA ASP A 55 11.83 19.44 -29.03
C ASP A 55 11.32 20.61 -28.16
N VAL A 56 10.21 21.23 -28.58
CA VAL A 56 9.55 22.35 -27.89
C VAL A 56 8.11 22.00 -27.49
N SER A 57 7.56 22.71 -26.50
CA SER A 57 6.16 22.53 -26.11
C SER A 57 5.21 23.19 -27.13
N LEU A 58 3.99 22.65 -27.24
CA LEU A 58 2.91 23.30 -28.02
C LEU A 58 2.59 24.69 -27.47
N ASP A 59 2.63 24.85 -26.15
CA ASP A 59 2.46 26.14 -25.46
C ASP A 59 3.48 27.17 -25.94
N TYR A 60 4.75 26.78 -26.10
CA TYR A 60 5.78 27.67 -26.63
C TYR A 60 5.44 28.12 -28.06
N LEU A 61 5.00 27.20 -28.92
CA LEU A 61 4.66 27.53 -30.31
C LEU A 61 3.43 28.44 -30.38
N LEU A 62 2.37 28.13 -29.64
CA LEU A 62 1.04 28.74 -29.81
C LEU A 62 0.79 30.01 -28.99
N LEU A 63 1.51 30.23 -27.89
CA LEU A 63 1.22 31.35 -26.98
C LEU A 63 2.16 32.53 -27.22
N ASP A 64 1.60 33.72 -27.41
CA ASP A 64 2.34 34.99 -27.54
C ASP A 64 2.84 35.50 -26.19
N ARG A 65 3.69 34.70 -25.53
CA ARG A 65 4.37 35.11 -24.29
C ARG A 65 5.87 35.19 -24.59
N GLU A 66 6.51 36.29 -24.18
CA GLU A 66 7.97 36.38 -24.11
C GLU A 66 8.47 35.47 -23.00
N ILE A 67 8.63 34.18 -23.30
CA ILE A 67 9.20 33.21 -22.37
C ILE A 67 10.66 33.04 -22.76
N ASP A 68 11.53 33.79 -22.09
CA ASP A 68 12.99 33.64 -22.11
C ASP A 68 13.49 32.38 -21.35
N GLU A 69 12.59 31.55 -20.84
CA GLU A 69 12.98 30.25 -20.32
C GLU A 69 12.99 29.21 -21.45
N LYS A 70 14.20 28.73 -21.80
CA LYS A 70 14.41 27.42 -22.44
C LYS A 70 13.35 26.46 -21.89
N PRO A 71 12.67 25.65 -22.74
CA PRO A 71 11.56 24.84 -22.30
C PRO A 71 11.99 24.13 -21.03
N ARG A 72 11.32 24.45 -19.90
CA ARG A 72 11.45 23.63 -18.71
C ARG A 72 11.07 22.26 -19.21
N LYS A 73 12.07 21.39 -19.42
CA LYS A 73 11.85 19.97 -19.34
C LYS A 73 11.14 19.84 -18.01
N ILE A 74 9.83 19.59 -18.04
CA ILE A 74 9.11 19.17 -16.85
C ILE A 74 9.71 17.79 -16.59
N SER A 75 10.88 17.79 -15.96
CA SER A 75 11.53 16.59 -15.50
C SER A 75 10.63 16.12 -14.37
N PHE A 76 9.65 15.30 -14.69
CA PHE A 76 8.91 14.47 -13.73
C PHE A 76 9.84 13.46 -13.02
N SER A 77 11.17 13.70 -12.97
CA SER A 77 12.18 12.70 -12.62
C SER A 77 13.26 13.18 -11.64
N LYS A 78 13.10 14.31 -10.95
CA LYS A 78 13.79 14.47 -9.65
C LYS A 78 12.84 14.07 -8.54
N GLY A 79 12.62 12.77 -8.42
CA GLY A 79 11.96 12.20 -7.24
C GLY A 79 12.64 12.73 -5.98
N PHE A 80 11.84 13.06 -4.96
CA PHE A 80 12.31 13.34 -3.61
C PHE A 80 13.06 12.11 -3.10
N ASN A 81 14.36 12.07 -3.38
CA ASN A 81 15.27 11.01 -3.01
C ASN A 81 16.08 11.50 -1.81
N TYR A 82 15.71 11.05 -0.62
CA TYR A 82 16.43 11.31 0.62
C TYR A 82 17.01 10.00 1.15
N GLU A 83 18.31 9.99 1.42
CA GLU A 83 18.98 8.85 2.02
C GLU A 83 19.84 9.31 3.21
N TYR A 84 19.59 8.73 4.36
CA TYR A 84 20.38 8.94 5.57
C TYR A 84 20.78 7.59 6.14
N LYS A 85 22.07 7.45 6.47
CA LYS A 85 22.64 6.28 7.16
C LYS A 85 23.41 6.74 8.38
N SER A 86 23.12 6.14 9.53
CA SER A 86 23.87 6.40 10.76
C SER A 86 25.33 5.92 10.63
N LYS A 87 26.25 6.66 11.26
CA LYS A 87 27.67 6.25 11.36
C LYS A 87 27.85 4.96 12.17
N LYS A 88 27.07 4.79 13.24
CA LYS A 88 27.08 3.58 14.06
C LYS A 88 26.49 2.41 13.26
N LYS A 89 27.24 1.32 13.18
CA LYS A 89 26.83 0.07 12.54
C LYS A 89 26.80 -1.04 13.58
N ILE A 90 25.82 -1.93 13.47
CA ILE A 90 25.67 -3.13 14.29
C ILE A 90 25.50 -4.30 13.30
N LEU A 91 26.24 -5.39 13.45
CA LEU A 91 26.20 -6.55 12.53
C LEU A 91 26.39 -6.17 11.05
N GLY A 92 27.24 -5.18 10.76
CA GLY A 92 27.48 -4.70 9.40
C GLY A 92 26.36 -3.83 8.79
N MET A 93 25.24 -3.64 9.49
CA MET A 93 24.11 -2.80 9.07
C MET A 93 24.09 -1.47 9.85
N PRO A 94 23.65 -0.36 9.24
CA PRO A 94 23.50 0.91 9.96
C PRO A 94 22.43 0.78 11.07
N LEU A 95 22.66 1.45 12.20
CA LEU A 95 21.67 1.55 13.27
C LEU A 95 20.37 2.19 12.77
N ILE A 96 20.47 3.30 12.03
CA ILE A 96 19.33 4.00 11.44
C ILE A 96 19.58 4.15 9.94
N HIS A 97 18.61 3.74 9.13
CA HIS A 97 18.62 3.97 7.68
C HIS A 97 17.26 4.52 7.24
N ILE A 98 17.25 5.77 6.78
CA ILE A 98 16.09 6.41 6.18
C ILE A 98 16.34 6.47 4.68
N ASN A 99 15.44 5.90 3.90
CA ASN A 99 15.52 5.93 2.44
C ASN A 99 14.15 6.20 1.84
N ILE A 100 13.92 7.47 1.52
CA ILE A 100 12.69 7.95 0.89
C ILE A 100 13.04 8.14 -0.58
N GLY A 101 12.71 7.17 -1.40
CA GLY A 101 12.91 7.20 -2.84
C GLY A 101 12.17 6.06 -3.50
N PHE A 102 11.51 6.32 -4.62
CA PHE A 102 10.85 5.27 -5.40
C PHE A 102 11.87 4.25 -5.90
N GLY A 103 11.62 2.97 -5.64
CA GLY A 103 12.53 1.87 -5.99
C GLY A 103 13.74 1.69 -5.06
N LYS A 104 13.88 2.48 -3.99
CA LYS A 104 14.94 2.33 -3.00
C LYS A 104 14.48 1.54 -1.78
N VAL A 105 15.43 0.85 -1.15
CA VAL A 105 15.18 0.00 0.02
C VAL A 105 15.97 0.51 1.23
N ALA A 106 15.28 0.84 2.31
CA ALA A 106 15.88 1.12 3.60
C ALA A 106 16.25 -0.22 4.29
N LYS A 107 17.51 -0.33 4.74
CA LYS A 107 18.07 -1.50 5.45
C LYS A 107 18.85 -1.07 6.68
N GLY A 108 18.41 -1.44 7.87
CA GLY A 108 19.07 -1.08 9.13
C GLY A 108 18.40 -1.71 10.34
N PHE A 109 18.90 -1.43 11.54
CA PHE A 109 18.21 -1.84 12.78
C PHE A 109 16.86 -1.13 12.89
N ILE A 110 16.89 0.20 12.74
CA ILE A 110 15.72 1.06 12.55
C ILE A 110 15.72 1.51 11.09
N SER A 111 14.66 1.21 10.36
CA SER A 111 14.57 1.47 8.92
C SER A 111 13.27 2.18 8.57
N ILE A 112 13.37 3.26 7.79
CA ILE A 112 12.24 4.09 7.38
C ILE A 112 12.31 4.29 5.87
N GLY A 113 11.26 3.92 5.13
CA GLY A 113 11.23 4.12 3.68
C GLY A 113 10.00 3.53 3.00
N PHE A 114 9.89 3.63 1.67
CA PHE A 114 8.81 2.97 0.93
C PHE A 114 8.90 1.44 1.06
N ILE A 115 10.10 0.90 0.88
CA ILE A 115 10.42 -0.51 1.15
C ILE A 115 11.43 -0.51 2.30
N SER A 116 11.05 -1.10 3.43
CA SER A 116 11.82 -1.07 4.67
C SER A 116 12.12 -2.48 5.16
N LYS A 117 13.39 -2.79 5.42
CA LYS A 117 13.86 -4.09 5.93
C LYS A 117 14.73 -3.86 7.16
N GLY A 118 14.28 -4.28 8.33
CA GLY A 118 15.04 -4.05 9.56
C GLY A 118 14.52 -4.83 10.75
N ILE A 119 15.00 -4.50 11.96
CA ILE A 119 14.40 -5.03 13.20
C ILE A 119 13.15 -4.23 13.53
N ILE A 120 13.28 -2.90 13.50
CA ILE A 120 12.17 -1.94 13.54
C ILE A 120 12.04 -1.35 12.14
N SER A 121 10.95 -1.64 11.44
CA SER A 121 10.72 -1.21 10.05
C SER A 121 9.43 -0.42 9.91
N LEU A 122 9.54 0.83 9.47
CA LEU A 122 8.42 1.69 9.09
C LEU A 122 8.42 1.87 7.56
N GLY A 123 7.32 1.57 6.90
CA GLY A 123 7.22 1.81 5.46
C GLY A 123 5.91 1.45 4.81
N LEU A 124 5.81 1.64 3.49
CA LEU A 124 4.64 1.15 2.74
C LEU A 124 4.68 -0.38 2.68
N ILE A 125 5.82 -0.95 2.32
CA ILE A 125 6.15 -2.37 2.44
C ILE A 125 7.22 -2.50 3.52
N SER A 126 6.87 -3.17 4.61
CA SER A 126 7.72 -3.29 5.80
C SER A 126 7.98 -4.76 6.15
N LEU A 127 9.25 -5.09 6.37
CA LEU A 127 9.71 -6.42 6.76
C LEU A 127 10.63 -6.30 7.96
N GLY A 128 10.24 -6.88 9.09
CA GLY A 128 11.07 -6.83 10.29
C GLY A 128 10.57 -7.60 11.48
N PHE A 129 11.17 -7.37 12.65
CA PHE A 129 10.67 -7.94 13.90
C PHE A 129 9.45 -7.17 14.39
N LEU A 130 9.60 -5.84 14.54
CA LEU A 130 8.54 -4.87 14.76
C LEU A 130 8.32 -4.12 13.45
N SER A 131 7.19 -4.38 12.80
CA SER A 131 6.94 -3.90 11.45
C SER A 131 5.64 -3.09 11.37
N MET A 132 5.72 -1.92 10.73
CA MET A 132 4.63 -0.96 10.64
C MET A 132 4.48 -0.46 9.20
N GLY A 133 3.28 -0.55 8.62
CA GLY A 133 3.09 -0.13 7.24
C GLY A 133 1.72 -0.32 6.60
N LEU A 134 1.66 -0.25 5.27
CA LEU A 134 0.48 -0.65 4.50
C LEU A 134 0.44 -2.17 4.33
N PHE A 135 1.56 -2.74 3.91
CA PHE A 135 1.86 -4.17 3.88
C PHE A 135 3.00 -4.45 4.85
N SER A 136 2.78 -5.34 5.81
CA SER A 136 3.76 -5.62 6.86
C SER A 136 3.89 -7.11 7.13
N LEU A 137 5.13 -7.57 7.21
CA LEU A 137 5.49 -8.92 7.63
C LEU A 137 6.48 -8.83 8.79
N GLY A 138 6.10 -9.35 9.96
CA GLY A 138 7.00 -9.38 11.09
C GLY A 138 6.54 -10.22 12.27
N LEU A 139 7.31 -10.23 13.35
CA LEU A 139 6.89 -10.96 14.56
C LEU A 139 5.74 -10.23 15.24
N ILE A 140 5.88 -8.91 15.37
CA ILE A 140 4.83 -7.98 15.77
C ILE A 140 4.59 -7.04 14.61
N SER A 141 3.40 -7.08 14.03
CA SER A 141 3.06 -6.38 12.79
C SER A 141 1.82 -5.49 12.97
N LEU A 142 1.94 -4.22 12.58
CA LEU A 142 0.85 -3.24 12.60
C LEU A 142 0.68 -2.63 11.20
N ALA A 143 -0.37 -3.04 10.48
CA ALA A 143 -0.58 -2.58 9.10
C ALA A 143 -2.02 -2.71 8.62
N VAL A 144 -2.34 -2.19 7.44
CA VAL A 144 -3.63 -2.49 6.80
C VAL A 144 -3.70 -3.97 6.42
N PHE A 145 -2.65 -4.47 5.76
CA PHE A 145 -2.43 -5.89 5.48
C PHE A 145 -1.26 -6.38 6.35
N SER A 146 -1.57 -7.17 7.36
CA SER A 146 -0.63 -7.53 8.42
C SER A 146 -0.45 -9.05 8.50
N LEU A 147 0.80 -9.51 8.50
CA LEU A 147 1.16 -10.91 8.73
C LEU A 147 2.20 -10.98 9.86
N GLY A 148 1.92 -11.75 10.90
CA GLY A 148 2.88 -11.94 11.98
C GLY A 148 2.48 -12.90 13.08
N ILE A 149 3.31 -13.05 14.12
CA ILE A 149 2.91 -13.82 15.32
C ILE A 149 1.84 -13.04 16.07
N ILE A 150 2.10 -11.76 16.31
CA ILE A 150 1.12 -10.79 16.80
C ILE A 150 0.84 -9.82 15.66
N SER A 151 -0.37 -9.89 15.11
CA SER A 151 -0.75 -9.14 13.91
C SER A 151 -1.96 -8.25 14.21
N LEU A 152 -1.76 -6.94 14.14
CA LEU A 152 -2.81 -5.93 14.22
C LEU A 152 -3.02 -5.31 12.84
N GLY A 153 -4.25 -5.31 12.31
CA GLY A 153 -4.51 -4.69 11.02
C GLY A 153 -5.96 -4.68 10.55
N ALA A 154 -6.22 -4.16 9.34
CA ALA A 154 -7.56 -4.28 8.75
C ALA A 154 -7.83 -5.72 8.30
N ILE A 155 -6.85 -6.29 7.58
CA ILE A 155 -6.78 -7.70 7.20
C ILE A 155 -5.53 -8.27 7.89
N SER A 156 -5.75 -9.20 8.82
CA SER A 156 -4.70 -9.70 9.72
C SER A 156 -4.59 -11.22 9.68
N PHE A 157 -3.34 -11.69 9.61
CA PHE A 157 -3.00 -13.12 9.65
C PHE A 157 -1.94 -13.34 10.74
N GLY A 158 -2.19 -14.26 11.67
CA GLY A 158 -1.19 -14.54 12.68
C GLY A 158 -1.52 -15.59 13.71
N VAL A 159 -0.64 -15.77 14.70
CA VAL A 159 -0.98 -16.61 15.87
C VAL A 159 -2.03 -15.87 16.70
N ILE A 160 -1.77 -14.60 17.01
CA ILE A 160 -2.73 -13.65 17.56
C ILE A 160 -3.03 -12.64 16.45
N ALA A 161 -4.25 -12.66 15.94
CA ALA A 161 -4.69 -11.80 14.85
C ALA A 161 -5.84 -10.89 15.32
N ILE A 162 -5.69 -9.59 15.17
CA ILE A 162 -6.73 -8.61 15.52
C ILE A 162 -6.95 -7.70 14.32
N GLY A 163 -8.20 -7.63 13.85
CA GLY A 163 -8.54 -6.79 12.70
C GLY A 163 -10.00 -6.82 12.28
N ALA A 164 -10.35 -6.09 11.21
CA ALA A 164 -11.70 -6.19 10.65
C ALA A 164 -11.95 -7.60 10.09
N ILE A 165 -10.97 -8.14 9.36
CA ILE A 165 -10.88 -9.53 8.94
C ILE A 165 -9.65 -10.13 9.62
N ALA A 166 -9.84 -11.14 10.46
CA ALA A 166 -8.77 -11.74 11.26
C ALA A 166 -8.73 -13.25 11.11
N ILE A 167 -7.57 -13.79 10.75
CA ILE A 167 -7.33 -15.24 10.63
C ILE A 167 -6.15 -15.62 11.51
N GLY A 168 -6.37 -16.51 12.48
CA GLY A 168 -5.29 -16.93 13.36
C GLY A 168 -5.58 -18.08 14.30
N VAL A 169 -4.65 -18.34 15.23
CA VAL A 169 -4.93 -19.29 16.32
C VAL A 169 -5.93 -18.66 17.29
N PHE A 170 -5.66 -17.42 17.69
CA PHE A 170 -6.56 -16.56 18.43
C PHE A 170 -6.89 -15.32 17.59
N SER A 171 -8.14 -15.21 17.14
CA SER A 171 -8.57 -14.15 16.23
C SER A 171 -9.64 -13.27 16.87
N ILE A 172 -9.47 -11.95 16.79
CA ILE A 172 -10.47 -10.96 17.20
C ILE A 172 -10.80 -10.08 15.99
N GLY A 173 -12.06 -9.98 15.60
CA GLY A 173 -12.43 -9.12 14.48
C GLY A 173 -13.90 -9.06 14.13
N ALA A 174 -14.28 -8.23 13.15
CA ALA A 174 -15.66 -8.24 12.66
C ALA A 174 -15.98 -9.59 11.98
N VAL A 175 -15.08 -10.04 11.11
CA VAL A 175 -15.05 -11.40 10.57
C VAL A 175 -13.79 -12.07 11.11
N SER A 176 -13.96 -13.12 11.90
CA SER A 176 -12.86 -13.77 12.60
C SER A 176 -12.89 -15.28 12.38
N VAL A 177 -11.73 -15.85 12.03
CA VAL A 177 -11.55 -17.30 11.81
C VAL A 177 -10.34 -17.79 12.58
N GLY A 178 -10.53 -18.79 13.42
CA GLY A 178 -9.41 -19.36 14.16
C GLY A 178 -9.69 -20.60 14.97
N TYR A 179 -8.77 -20.94 15.86
CA TYR A 179 -9.01 -21.99 16.85
C TYR A 179 -9.94 -21.49 17.95
N PHE A 180 -9.66 -20.28 18.44
CA PHE A 180 -10.52 -19.47 19.28
C PHE A 180 -10.78 -18.16 18.57
N SER A 181 -12.05 -17.80 18.42
CA SER A 181 -12.45 -16.64 17.62
C SER A 181 -13.45 -15.77 18.36
N VAL A 182 -13.25 -14.45 18.30
CA VAL A 182 -14.16 -13.45 18.89
C VAL A 182 -14.51 -12.41 17.84
N GLY A 183 -15.80 -12.19 17.59
CA GLY A 183 -16.20 -11.27 16.53
C GLY A 183 -17.68 -11.22 16.20
N ALA A 184 -18.10 -10.32 15.32
CA ALA A 184 -19.50 -10.29 14.87
C ALA A 184 -19.86 -11.60 14.14
N LEU A 185 -19.02 -12.00 13.18
CA LEU A 185 -19.02 -13.34 12.60
C LEU A 185 -17.77 -14.08 13.10
N ALA A 186 -17.98 -15.03 14.00
CA ALA A 186 -16.90 -15.80 14.63
C ALA A 186 -16.94 -17.26 14.21
N ILE A 187 -15.86 -17.74 13.58
CA ILE A 187 -15.70 -19.13 13.16
C ILE A 187 -14.50 -19.72 13.90
N GLY A 188 -14.78 -20.53 14.91
CA GLY A 188 -13.79 -21.18 15.75
C GLY A 188 -13.71 -22.67 15.48
N LYS A 189 -12.56 -23.30 15.73
CA LYS A 189 -12.50 -24.76 15.86
C LYS A 189 -13.02 -25.21 17.23
N TYR A 190 -12.50 -24.61 18.30
CA TYR A 190 -12.82 -24.98 19.68
C TYR A 190 -13.82 -24.00 20.31
N GLY A 191 -13.56 -22.70 20.20
CA GLY A 191 -14.42 -21.65 20.76
C GLY A 191 -14.70 -20.54 19.78
N ALA A 192 -15.97 -20.13 19.69
CA ALA A 192 -16.39 -18.93 18.98
C ALA A 192 -17.33 -18.11 19.84
N TYR A 193 -17.09 -16.80 19.93
CA TYR A 193 -17.95 -15.85 20.65
C TYR A 193 -18.29 -14.66 19.76
N GLY A 194 -19.57 -14.34 19.62
CA GLY A 194 -20.00 -13.31 18.67
C GLY A 194 -21.49 -13.10 18.54
N ASP A 195 -21.89 -12.30 17.56
CA ASP A 195 -23.30 -12.19 17.16
C ASP A 195 -23.76 -13.47 16.44
N THR A 196 -22.99 -13.90 15.44
CA THR A 196 -23.10 -15.21 14.80
C THR A 196 -21.84 -16.02 15.06
N ALA A 197 -21.97 -17.13 15.79
CA ALA A 197 -20.85 -17.98 16.19
C ALA A 197 -20.96 -19.41 15.66
N ARG A 198 -19.85 -19.99 15.18
CA ARG A 198 -19.76 -21.40 14.77
C ARG A 198 -18.47 -22.02 15.30
N ALA A 199 -18.58 -23.04 16.13
CA ALA A 199 -17.44 -23.78 16.71
C ALA A 199 -17.92 -25.04 17.43
N LEU A 200 -16.99 -25.75 18.09
CA LEU A 200 -17.35 -26.80 19.04
C LEU A 200 -18.14 -26.22 20.24
N ILE A 201 -17.63 -25.13 20.83
CA ILE A 201 -18.35 -24.25 21.76
C ILE A 201 -18.69 -22.95 21.03
N ALA A 202 -19.96 -22.75 20.68
CA ALA A 202 -20.44 -21.55 20.00
C ALA A 202 -21.32 -20.71 20.94
N ILE A 203 -20.86 -19.49 21.22
CA ILE A 203 -21.59 -18.50 22.03
C ILE A 203 -22.02 -17.37 21.09
N GLY A 204 -23.28 -17.37 20.69
CA GLY A 204 -23.86 -16.46 19.70
C GLY A 204 -25.02 -15.66 20.27
N ASP A 205 -24.98 -14.33 20.19
CA ASP A 205 -26.08 -13.48 20.66
C ASP A 205 -27.34 -13.62 19.79
N THR A 206 -27.18 -13.67 18.46
CA THR A 206 -28.29 -13.88 17.52
C THR A 206 -28.35 -15.31 16.99
N LYS A 207 -27.21 -15.88 16.58
CA LYS A 207 -27.12 -17.24 16.02
C LYS A 207 -25.90 -17.97 16.56
N SER A 208 -26.08 -19.21 17.00
CA SER A 208 -24.99 -20.10 17.40
C SER A 208 -25.12 -21.45 16.70
N PHE A 209 -23.99 -21.99 16.27
CA PHE A 209 -23.88 -23.32 15.65
C PHE A 209 -22.76 -24.10 16.35
N GLY A 210 -23.10 -24.66 17.50
CA GLY A 210 -22.24 -25.44 18.36
C GLY A 210 -22.44 -26.94 18.22
N SER A 211 -21.36 -27.73 18.13
CA SER A 211 -21.50 -29.20 18.16
C SER A 211 -21.61 -29.78 19.58
N MET A 212 -20.96 -29.14 20.56
CA MET A 212 -21.00 -29.57 21.98
C MET A 212 -21.79 -28.58 22.84
N PHE A 213 -21.67 -27.28 22.55
CA PHE A 213 -22.49 -26.24 23.19
C PHE A 213 -22.86 -25.16 22.18
N SER A 214 -24.15 -24.82 22.13
CA SER A 214 -24.69 -23.74 21.31
C SER A 214 -25.68 -22.92 22.14
N GLY A 215 -25.43 -21.63 22.31
CA GLY A 215 -26.33 -20.74 23.03
C GLY A 215 -25.83 -19.31 23.11
N ASN A 216 -26.57 -18.44 23.80
CA ASN A 216 -26.15 -17.07 24.10
C ASN A 216 -25.26 -17.02 25.36
N LEU A 217 -24.75 -15.84 25.70
CA LEU A 217 -23.82 -15.67 26.82
C LEU A 217 -24.42 -16.07 28.19
N GLU A 218 -25.71 -15.82 28.41
CA GLU A 218 -26.40 -16.19 29.65
C GLU A 218 -26.50 -17.71 29.81
N SER A 219 -26.90 -18.40 28.73
CA SER A 219 -26.91 -19.87 28.67
C SER A 219 -25.52 -20.46 28.90
N ALA A 220 -24.49 -19.81 28.35
CA ALA A 220 -23.10 -20.24 28.54
C ALA A 220 -22.65 -20.12 30.00
N LYS A 221 -23.04 -19.05 30.70
CA LYS A 221 -22.74 -18.88 32.14
C LYS A 221 -23.42 -19.95 33.01
N ASN A 222 -24.65 -20.32 32.68
CA ASN A 222 -25.37 -21.38 33.39
C ASN A 222 -24.76 -22.77 33.14
N ASN A 223 -24.10 -22.98 31.99
CA ASN A 223 -23.44 -24.23 31.60
C ASN A 223 -21.91 -24.15 31.67
N LYS A 224 -21.37 -23.27 32.51
CA LYS A 224 -19.93 -22.98 32.58
C LYS A 224 -19.07 -24.22 32.81
N GLU A 225 -19.48 -25.11 33.72
CA GLU A 225 -18.69 -26.32 34.04
C GLU A 225 -18.59 -27.28 32.86
N LEU A 226 -19.70 -27.46 32.13
CA LEU A 226 -19.72 -28.25 30.90
C LEU A 226 -18.75 -27.66 29.87
N ILE A 227 -18.83 -26.35 29.63
CA ILE A 227 -17.97 -25.66 28.65
C ILE A 227 -16.49 -25.83 29.01
N ILE A 228 -16.12 -25.63 30.28
CA ILE A 228 -14.74 -25.77 30.74
C ILE A 228 -14.26 -27.21 30.54
N ASN A 229 -15.05 -28.21 30.95
CA ASN A 229 -14.67 -29.62 30.83
C ASN A 229 -14.48 -30.05 29.38
N VAL A 230 -15.37 -29.62 28.48
CA VAL A 230 -15.26 -29.89 27.05
C VAL A 230 -13.99 -29.26 26.47
N LEU A 231 -13.73 -27.99 26.80
CA LEU A 231 -12.52 -27.32 26.33
C LEU A 231 -11.24 -27.94 26.91
N ASP A 232 -11.25 -28.41 28.16
CA ASP A 232 -10.10 -29.07 28.80
C ASP A 232 -9.76 -30.42 28.14
N ASN A 233 -10.78 -31.17 27.69
CA ASN A 233 -10.60 -32.47 27.05
C ASN A 233 -10.18 -32.35 25.57
N ASP A 234 -10.83 -31.44 24.82
CA ASP A 234 -10.66 -31.38 23.37
C ASP A 234 -9.55 -30.42 22.92
N THR A 235 -9.13 -29.49 23.77
CA THR A 235 -8.09 -28.51 23.42
C THR A 235 -6.68 -29.08 23.68
N PRO A 236 -5.79 -29.11 22.68
CA PRO A 236 -4.39 -29.49 22.88
C PRO A 236 -3.68 -28.63 23.94
N LYS A 237 -2.76 -29.23 24.70
CA LYS A 237 -1.99 -28.55 25.77
C LYS A 237 -1.28 -27.27 25.29
N LEU A 238 -0.81 -27.23 24.04
CA LEU A 238 -0.16 -26.05 23.45
C LEU A 238 -1.08 -24.83 23.36
N LEU A 239 -2.39 -25.04 23.30
CA LEU A 239 -3.40 -23.99 23.15
C LEU A 239 -4.05 -23.58 24.47
N LYS A 240 -3.56 -24.09 25.61
CA LYS A 240 -4.10 -23.78 26.94
C LYS A 240 -4.18 -22.27 27.20
N LEU A 241 -3.14 -21.51 26.80
CA LEU A 241 -3.12 -20.05 26.92
C LEU A 241 -4.31 -19.40 26.21
N PHE A 242 -4.60 -19.82 24.98
CA PHE A 242 -5.66 -19.25 24.16
C PHE A 242 -7.06 -19.64 24.65
N LYS A 243 -7.20 -20.87 25.17
CA LYS A 243 -8.40 -21.32 25.88
C LYS A 243 -8.67 -20.46 27.11
N ASP A 244 -7.65 -20.23 27.94
CA ASP A 244 -7.76 -19.43 29.15
C ASP A 244 -8.12 -17.97 28.81
N TRP A 245 -7.53 -17.38 27.76
CA TRP A 245 -7.95 -16.07 27.25
C TRP A 245 -9.40 -16.05 26.76
N PHE A 246 -9.83 -17.07 26.02
CA PHE A 246 -11.22 -17.16 25.55
C PHE A 246 -12.22 -17.23 26.72
N LEU A 247 -11.93 -18.04 27.74
CA LEU A 247 -12.73 -18.13 28.96
C LEU A 247 -12.74 -16.80 29.74
N SER A 248 -11.62 -16.07 29.74
CA SER A 248 -11.53 -14.75 30.38
C SER A 248 -12.41 -13.72 29.66
N ILE A 249 -12.37 -13.67 28.33
CA ILE A 249 -13.18 -12.73 27.52
C ILE A 249 -14.68 -13.00 27.70
N THR A 250 -15.07 -14.27 27.77
CA THR A 250 -16.48 -14.68 27.92
C THR A 250 -16.97 -14.64 29.37
N GLY A 251 -16.10 -14.32 30.34
CA GLY A 251 -16.44 -14.33 31.77
C GLY A 251 -16.72 -15.73 32.34
N LEU A 252 -16.25 -16.78 31.65
CA LEU A 252 -16.40 -18.19 32.03
C LEU A 252 -15.17 -18.71 32.80
N PHE A 253 -14.27 -17.84 33.25
CA PHE A 253 -13.07 -18.25 33.98
C PHE A 253 -13.41 -18.87 35.35
N ARG A 254 -12.74 -19.97 35.73
CA ARG A 254 -12.83 -20.53 37.09
C ARG A 254 -12.24 -19.48 38.05
N LYS A 255 -13.03 -19.03 39.02
CA LYS A 255 -12.48 -18.26 40.16
C LYS A 255 -11.56 -19.18 40.96
#